data_AF-A0A2G7T585-F1
#
_entry.id   AF-A0A2G7T585-F1
#
_cell.length_a   1.000
_cell.length_b   1.000
_cell.length_c   1.000
_cell.angle_alpha   90.00
_cell.angle_beta   90.00
_cell.angle_gamma   90.00
#
_symmetry.space_group_name_H-M   'P 1'
#
loop_
_entity.id
_entity.type
_entity.pdbx_description
1 polymer ?
#
loop_
_entity_poly.entity_id
_entity_poly.type
_entity_poly.pdbx_seq_one_letter_code
_entity_poly.pdbx_strand_id
1 'polypeptide(L)'
;MPGGLFGWPGSSRPTWGGGEEGWEVDDIVISGISNTPFPETVADAQTCAAPGVLSTAAGTPQSAPVGAAFGQSLRVRLLGAGGAALAGRPVSFTAPGAGASASFAGGRVQTQVSTDANGYAETAVTANGLMGDYAVTATAAGGSASFTLRNTVAPVGTGGLAGGGGLLSVSGPSPSGAGTVTVTVQSAAQALPAHAYFSQAGFNTTIDAGVPPLAGRSFPFGLVSFVLENVGAGNSVRMRLDYPSAVPAGATYWKYGRSTPAGVLHWYQIPIVATGSSWVEIDLIDGGQGDSDGLKDGRITDPGGLAILAAPVAPAGAAPIPLLSPWSLGLLVLCMAWLGGRRRRRG
;
A
#
# COMPACT_ATOMS: atom_id res chain seq x y z
N MET A 1 125.62 9.38 28.30
CA MET A 1 126.21 10.62 28.84
C MET A 1 127.25 11.10 27.84
N PRO A 2 127.34 12.38 27.47
CA PRO A 2 126.38 13.50 27.41
C PRO A 2 126.12 13.88 25.92
N GLY A 3 125.35 14.86 25.48
CA GLY A 3 124.62 15.98 26.08
C GLY A 3 124.39 17.06 25.01
N GLY A 4 123.31 17.83 25.15
CA GLY A 4 123.08 19.13 24.50
C GLY A 4 122.74 19.09 23.00
N LEU A 5 122.08 20.08 22.41
CA LEU A 5 121.33 21.24 22.87
C LEU A 5 120.80 21.86 21.56
N PHE A 6 119.51 22.21 21.54
CA PHE A 6 118.90 23.31 20.77
C PHE A 6 119.16 23.50 19.26
N GLY A 7 118.05 23.71 18.52
CA GLY A 7 118.06 24.58 17.34
C GLY A 7 117.25 24.09 16.15
N TRP A 8 115.92 24.20 16.21
CA TRP A 8 115.08 24.25 15.00
C TRP A 8 115.35 25.57 14.25
N PRO A 9 115.67 25.57 12.94
CA PRO A 9 115.70 26.78 12.16
C PRO A 9 114.27 27.27 11.94
N GLY A 10 114.06 28.56 12.22
CA GLY A 10 112.76 29.19 12.22
C GLY A 10 112.22 29.57 10.84
N SER A 11 111.24 30.47 10.91
CA SER A 11 110.48 31.13 9.85
C SER A 11 109.43 30.22 9.18
N SER A 12 108.15 30.55 9.14
CA SER A 12 107.43 31.79 9.50
C SER A 12 105.95 31.44 9.64
N ARG A 13 105.34 31.86 10.75
CA ARG A 13 103.88 31.92 10.89
C ARG A 13 103.33 32.86 9.80
N PRO A 14 102.28 32.50 9.05
CA PRO A 14 101.36 33.50 8.53
C PRO A 14 100.61 34.08 9.73
N THR A 15 100.84 35.36 9.95
CA THR A 15 100.09 36.20 10.88
C THR A 15 98.62 36.17 10.48
N TRP A 16 97.78 35.81 11.46
CA TRP A 16 96.36 36.14 11.44
C TRP A 16 96.21 37.65 11.35
N GLY A 17 95.89 38.16 10.17
CA GLY A 17 95.36 39.50 9.95
C GLY A 17 93.85 39.41 10.04
N GLY A 18 93.29 40.01 11.09
CA GLY A 18 91.85 40.19 11.24
C GLY A 18 91.34 41.36 10.39
N GLY A 19 90.03 41.30 10.10
CA GLY A 19 89.27 42.29 9.35
C GLY A 19 89.45 42.07 7.84
N GLU A 20 88.48 41.61 7.07
CA GLU A 20 87.05 41.82 7.13
C GLU A 20 86.33 40.55 6.64
N GLU A 21 85.18 40.36 7.23
CA GLU A 21 84.41 39.14 7.29
C GLU A 21 84.07 38.59 5.90
N GLY A 22 84.28 37.28 5.75
CA GLY A 22 83.60 36.54 4.71
C GLY A 22 82.10 36.82 4.80
N TRP A 23 81.41 36.63 3.68
CA TRP A 23 79.99 36.32 3.72
C TRP A 23 79.82 34.95 4.39
N GLU A 24 80.12 34.86 5.68
CA GLU A 24 79.77 33.74 6.53
C GLU A 24 78.28 33.94 6.83
N VAL A 25 77.45 33.12 6.19
CA VAL A 25 75.99 33.09 6.43
C VAL A 25 75.67 32.46 7.81
N ASP A 26 76.67 32.38 8.69
CA ASP A 26 76.55 31.79 10.02
C ASP A 26 75.93 32.75 11.04
N ASP A 27 75.80 34.05 10.70
CA ASP A 27 75.20 35.09 11.54
C ASP A 27 73.83 35.59 11.06
N ILE A 28 73.13 34.81 10.22
CA ILE A 28 71.68 34.97 10.10
C ILE A 28 71.04 34.36 11.36
N VAL A 29 71.14 35.10 12.47
CA VAL A 29 70.25 34.86 13.60
C VAL A 29 68.88 35.37 13.20
N ILE A 30 68.07 34.46 12.67
CA ILE A 30 66.64 34.66 12.55
C ILE A 30 66.04 34.71 13.97
N SER A 31 66.19 35.85 14.63
CA SER A 31 65.56 36.14 15.91
C SER A 31 64.16 36.67 15.65
N GLY A 32 63.15 36.12 16.32
CA GLY A 32 61.77 36.57 16.21
C GLY A 32 60.93 35.87 15.15
N ILE A 33 61.48 34.89 14.41
CA ILE A 33 60.60 33.89 13.78
C ILE A 33 60.22 32.89 14.87
N SER A 34 59.12 33.21 15.54
CA SER A 34 58.36 32.16 16.19
C SER A 34 57.86 31.25 15.07
N ASN A 35 58.49 30.08 14.91
CA ASN A 35 57.81 28.98 14.26
C ASN A 35 56.68 28.62 15.21
N THR A 36 55.57 29.33 15.11
CA THR A 36 54.30 28.77 15.54
C THR A 36 54.09 27.63 14.53
N PRO A 37 54.36 26.34 14.87
CA PRO A 37 53.88 25.27 14.01
C PRO A 37 52.41 25.61 13.80
N PHE A 38 51.97 25.75 12.54
CA PHE A 38 50.62 26.20 12.21
C PHE A 38 49.67 25.68 13.29
N PRO A 39 49.14 26.53 14.20
CA PRO A 39 48.22 26.06 15.21
C PRO A 39 46.86 25.98 14.54
N GLU A 40 46.85 25.27 13.45
CA GLU A 40 45.69 24.67 12.87
C GLU A 40 46.15 23.24 12.66
N THR A 41 45.89 22.40 13.66
CA THR A 41 45.11 21.23 13.29
C THR A 41 43.93 21.78 12.50
N VAL A 42 44.09 21.91 11.17
CA VAL A 42 42.94 21.77 10.29
C VAL A 42 42.45 20.42 10.72
N ALA A 43 41.33 20.38 11.43
CA ALA A 43 40.69 19.11 11.66
C ALA A 43 40.52 18.56 10.24
N ASP A 44 41.32 17.56 9.89
CA ASP A 44 40.88 16.62 8.90
C ASP A 44 39.64 15.99 9.54
N ALA A 45 38.52 16.69 9.40
CA ALA A 45 37.23 16.31 9.93
C ALA A 45 36.68 15.10 9.15
N GLN A 46 37.55 14.33 8.51
CA GLN A 46 37.18 13.21 7.68
C GLN A 46 37.55 11.86 8.29
N THR A 47 38.42 11.75 9.31
CA THR A 47 38.91 10.44 9.77
C THR A 47 38.56 9.98 11.18
N CYS A 48 37.77 10.72 11.96
CA CYS A 48 37.08 10.15 13.13
C CYS A 48 35.58 10.33 12.97
N ALA A 49 34.92 9.37 12.30
CA ALA A 49 33.47 9.28 12.34
C ALA A 49 33.06 9.05 13.79
N ALA A 50 32.72 10.12 14.51
CA ALA A 50 31.91 10.02 15.72
C ALA A 50 30.68 9.16 15.38
N PRO A 51 30.16 8.33 16.32
CA PRO A 51 29.02 7.48 16.05
C PRO A 51 27.89 8.33 15.46
N GLY A 52 27.54 8.03 14.21
CA GLY A 52 26.50 8.75 13.50
C GLY A 52 25.14 8.29 13.99
N VAL A 53 24.26 9.22 14.34
CA VAL A 53 22.86 8.90 14.62
C VAL A 53 22.13 8.78 13.28
N LEU A 54 21.69 7.56 12.97
CA LEU A 54 20.86 7.29 11.81
C LEU A 54 19.40 7.21 12.24
N SER A 55 18.53 8.05 11.67
CA SER A 55 17.10 8.04 11.96
C SER A 55 16.27 7.92 10.69
N THR A 56 15.12 7.26 10.78
CA THR A 56 14.13 7.22 9.68
C THR A 56 13.43 8.57 9.56
N ALA A 57 13.44 9.15 8.36
CA ALA A 57 12.82 10.44 8.09
C ALA A 57 11.52 10.35 7.27
N ALA A 58 11.36 9.33 6.40
CA ALA A 58 10.12 9.08 5.65
C ALA A 58 10.08 7.66 5.06
N GLY A 59 8.90 7.21 4.63
CA GLY A 59 8.71 5.91 3.96
C GLY A 59 8.49 4.73 4.89
N THR A 60 8.03 4.96 6.13
CA THR A 60 7.62 3.90 7.07
C THR A 60 6.54 4.40 8.04
N PRO A 61 5.49 3.61 8.35
CA PRO A 61 5.12 2.36 7.67
C PRO A 61 4.49 2.63 6.29
N GLN A 62 4.61 1.69 5.35
CA GLN A 62 3.90 1.77 4.06
C GLN A 62 3.62 0.39 3.46
N SER A 63 2.66 0.32 2.54
CA SER A 63 2.26 -0.90 1.85
C SER A 63 2.28 -0.70 0.34
N ALA A 64 2.51 -1.79 -0.39
CA ALA A 64 2.41 -1.83 -1.84
C ALA A 64 1.89 -3.20 -2.29
N PRO A 65 1.10 -3.25 -3.37
CA PRO A 65 0.79 -4.51 -4.03
C PRO A 65 2.05 -5.26 -4.47
N VAL A 66 2.00 -6.59 -4.44
CA VAL A 66 3.07 -7.45 -4.97
C VAL A 66 3.44 -7.03 -6.40
N GLY A 67 4.73 -6.82 -6.64
CA GLY A 67 5.25 -6.33 -7.93
C GLY A 67 5.12 -4.83 -8.17
N ALA A 68 4.45 -4.06 -7.31
CA ALA A 68 4.29 -2.62 -7.46
C ALA A 68 5.38 -1.83 -6.70
N ALA A 69 5.65 -0.61 -7.18
CA ALA A 69 6.53 0.32 -6.48
C ALA A 69 5.83 0.88 -5.23
N PHE A 70 6.60 1.05 -4.17
CA PHE A 70 6.15 1.73 -2.97
C PHE A 70 5.94 3.23 -3.24
N GLY A 71 4.87 3.80 -2.69
CA GLY A 71 4.44 5.16 -2.99
C GLY A 71 5.34 6.25 -2.42
N GLN A 72 6.15 5.93 -1.40
CA GLN A 72 7.12 6.84 -0.79
C GLN A 72 8.52 6.22 -0.81
N SER A 73 9.52 6.99 -1.24
CA SER A 73 10.92 6.58 -1.11
C SER A 73 11.30 6.39 0.37
N LEU A 74 12.11 5.37 0.65
CA LEU A 74 12.67 5.14 1.98
C LEU A 74 13.73 6.19 2.24
N ARG A 75 13.53 7.02 3.27
CA ARG A 75 14.43 8.11 3.60
C ARG A 75 14.97 7.98 5.01
N VAL A 76 16.28 8.05 5.14
CA VAL A 76 16.97 8.22 6.42
C VAL A 76 17.67 9.57 6.48
N ARG A 77 17.96 10.03 7.70
CA ARG A 77 18.84 11.16 7.97
C ARG A 77 20.00 10.70 8.85
N LEU A 78 21.22 11.06 8.46
CA LEU A 78 22.44 10.78 9.19
C LEU A 78 23.01 12.07 9.80
N LEU A 79 23.10 12.10 11.13
CA LEU A 79 23.64 13.22 11.89
C LEU A 79 24.89 12.78 12.67
N GLY A 80 25.89 13.66 12.74
CA GLY A 80 27.08 13.49 13.55
C GLY A 80 26.95 14.13 14.93
N ALA A 81 28.08 14.21 15.64
CA ALA A 81 28.15 14.90 16.93
C ALA A 81 27.67 16.36 16.81
N GLY A 82 26.92 16.84 17.81
CA GLY A 82 26.34 18.19 17.80
C GLY A 82 25.19 18.42 16.82
N GLY A 83 24.67 17.36 16.17
CA GLY A 83 23.55 17.47 15.23
C GLY A 83 23.93 17.92 13.82
N ALA A 84 25.23 17.96 13.50
CA ALA A 84 25.72 18.30 12.17
C ALA A 84 25.31 17.24 11.13
N ALA A 85 24.81 17.68 9.97
CA ALA A 85 24.50 16.78 8.87
C ALA A 85 25.78 16.18 8.28
N LEU A 86 25.82 14.85 8.15
CA LEU A 86 26.96 14.18 7.52
C LEU A 86 26.66 13.93 6.04
N ALA A 87 27.26 14.73 5.17
CA ALA A 87 27.14 14.61 3.72
C ALA A 87 28.13 13.59 3.11
N GLY A 88 27.76 12.99 1.98
CA GLY A 88 28.62 12.07 1.22
C GLY A 88 28.89 10.72 1.90
N ARG A 89 28.21 10.40 3.01
CA ARG A 89 28.41 9.14 3.73
C ARG A 89 27.55 8.04 3.11
N PRO A 90 28.10 6.85 2.86
CA PRO A 90 27.34 5.76 2.26
C PRO A 90 26.38 5.13 3.29
N VAL A 91 25.10 5.03 2.92
CA VAL A 91 24.06 4.32 3.65
C VAL A 91 23.72 3.04 2.89
N SER A 92 23.81 1.89 3.56
CA SER A 92 23.41 0.59 2.99
C SER A 92 21.98 0.25 3.39
N PHE A 93 21.09 0.07 2.42
CA PHE A 93 19.74 -0.42 2.61
C PHE A 93 19.66 -1.89 2.22
N THR A 94 19.15 -2.73 3.12
CA THR A 94 19.06 -4.18 2.96
C THR A 94 17.64 -4.65 3.21
N ALA A 95 17.04 -5.34 2.24
CA ALA A 95 15.76 -6.02 2.39
C ALA A 95 15.99 -7.50 2.78
N PRO A 96 14.96 -8.21 3.28
CA PRO A 96 15.09 -9.63 3.60
C PRO A 96 15.41 -10.48 2.35
N GLY A 97 16.30 -11.47 2.49
CA GLY A 97 16.66 -12.37 1.39
C GLY A 97 15.64 -13.48 1.07
N ALA A 98 14.65 -13.68 1.95
CA ALA A 98 13.62 -14.70 1.81
C ALA A 98 12.27 -14.19 2.34
N GLY A 99 11.17 -14.75 1.81
CA GLY A 99 9.81 -14.34 2.18
C GLY A 99 9.38 -13.02 1.52
N ALA A 100 8.44 -12.33 2.16
CA ALA A 100 8.05 -10.98 1.74
C ALA A 100 9.27 -10.04 1.81
N SER A 101 9.53 -9.33 0.71
CA SER A 101 10.71 -8.49 0.58
C SER A 101 10.48 -7.39 -0.44
N ALA A 102 11.42 -6.43 -0.48
CA ALA A 102 11.48 -5.39 -1.51
C ALA A 102 12.72 -5.57 -2.38
N SER A 103 12.59 -5.16 -3.64
CA SER A 103 13.69 -5.08 -4.59
C SER A 103 14.08 -3.63 -4.83
N PHE A 104 15.39 -3.38 -4.86
CA PHE A 104 15.99 -2.13 -5.28
C PHE A 104 16.24 -2.15 -6.80
N ALA A 105 16.70 -1.03 -7.35
CA ALA A 105 17.02 -0.90 -8.77
C ALA A 105 17.87 -2.09 -9.29
N GLY A 106 17.47 -2.65 -10.44
CA GLY A 106 18.11 -3.83 -11.01
C GLY A 106 17.78 -5.15 -10.31
N GLY A 107 16.74 -5.20 -9.48
CA GLY A 107 16.26 -6.44 -8.83
C GLY A 107 17.11 -6.90 -7.64
N ARG A 108 17.89 -5.99 -7.04
CA ARG A 108 18.80 -6.31 -5.93
C ARG A 108 18.08 -6.30 -4.58
N VAL A 109 18.57 -7.09 -3.64
CA VAL A 109 18.09 -7.15 -2.23
C VAL A 109 18.81 -6.12 -1.35
N GLN A 110 19.87 -5.49 -1.86
CA GLN A 110 20.64 -4.47 -1.17
C GLN A 110 21.06 -3.36 -2.15
N THR A 111 21.10 -2.12 -1.67
CA THR A 111 21.66 -0.98 -2.38
C THR A 111 22.40 -0.05 -1.43
N GLN A 112 23.30 0.77 -1.98
CA GLN A 112 24.04 1.77 -1.22
C GLN A 112 23.82 3.16 -1.83
N VAL A 113 23.44 4.13 -0.99
CA VAL A 113 23.14 5.51 -1.40
C VAL A 113 23.90 6.46 -0.49
N SER A 114 24.61 7.43 -1.06
CA SER A 114 25.31 8.46 -0.29
C SER A 114 24.37 9.55 0.20
N THR A 115 24.62 10.07 1.40
CA THR A 115 23.85 11.19 1.95
C THR A 115 24.09 12.50 1.19
N ASP A 116 23.04 13.33 1.08
CA ASP A 116 23.11 14.69 0.52
C ASP A 116 23.73 15.70 1.50
N ALA A 117 23.80 16.98 1.10
CA ALA A 117 24.33 18.07 1.94
C ALA A 117 23.58 18.26 3.27
N ASN A 118 22.32 17.80 3.36
CA ASN A 118 21.47 17.87 4.55
C ASN A 118 21.49 16.57 5.38
N GLY A 119 22.28 15.58 4.94
CA GLY A 119 22.42 14.28 5.58
C GLY A 119 21.35 13.27 5.21
N TYR A 120 20.53 13.50 4.18
CA TYR A 120 19.49 12.58 3.75
C TYR A 120 19.98 11.57 2.71
N ALA A 121 19.59 10.31 2.86
CA ALA A 121 19.72 9.29 1.83
C ALA A 121 18.35 8.71 1.52
N GLU A 122 18.00 8.65 0.23
CA GLU A 122 16.69 8.21 -0.26
C GLU A 122 16.83 7.08 -1.29
N THR A 123 15.94 6.09 -1.23
CA THR A 123 15.83 5.04 -2.25
C THR A 123 14.40 4.62 -2.48
N ALA A 124 14.04 4.40 -3.75
CA ALA A 124 12.80 3.75 -4.11
C ALA A 124 12.95 2.23 -4.03
N VAL A 125 11.84 1.54 -3.77
CA VAL A 125 11.77 0.08 -3.68
C VAL A 125 10.49 -0.45 -4.33
N THR A 126 10.56 -1.68 -4.83
CA THR A 126 9.43 -2.39 -5.46
C THR A 126 9.14 -3.67 -4.71
N ALA A 127 7.88 -3.90 -4.33
CA ALA A 127 7.43 -5.11 -3.66
C ALA A 127 7.75 -6.36 -4.49
N ASN A 128 8.21 -7.43 -3.85
CA ASN A 128 8.37 -8.72 -4.52
C ASN A 128 7.02 -9.45 -4.72
N GLY A 129 7.07 -10.67 -5.27
CA GLY A 129 5.88 -11.49 -5.52
C GLY A 129 5.28 -12.19 -4.30
N LEU A 130 5.76 -11.92 -3.08
CA LEU A 130 5.35 -12.61 -1.87
C LEU A 130 4.69 -11.62 -0.90
N MET A 131 3.47 -11.93 -0.47
CA MET A 131 2.72 -11.14 0.51
C MET A 131 3.31 -11.29 1.92
N GLY A 132 3.17 -10.24 2.72
CA GLY A 132 3.54 -10.26 4.13
C GLY A 132 4.19 -8.96 4.60
N ASP A 133 4.30 -8.83 5.91
CA ASP A 133 5.02 -7.74 6.58
C ASP A 133 6.51 -8.07 6.66
N TYR A 134 7.35 -7.06 6.48
CA TYR A 134 8.79 -7.19 6.58
C TYR A 134 9.45 -5.85 6.91
N ALA A 135 10.73 -5.88 7.23
CA ALA A 135 11.50 -4.68 7.51
C ALA A 135 12.68 -4.54 6.53
N VAL A 136 12.86 -3.35 5.97
CA VAL A 136 14.10 -2.95 5.29
C VAL A 136 14.99 -2.24 6.31
N THR A 137 16.25 -2.65 6.42
CA THR A 137 17.21 -2.05 7.36
C THR A 137 18.18 -1.15 6.62
N ALA A 138 18.29 0.10 7.05
CA ALA A 138 19.34 1.02 6.65
C ALA A 138 20.46 1.02 7.71
N THR A 139 21.71 0.98 7.28
CA THR A 139 22.90 0.99 8.15
C THR A 139 23.92 1.98 7.64
N ALA A 140 24.48 2.79 8.56
CA ALA A 140 25.53 3.76 8.26
C ALA A 140 26.25 4.18 9.55
N ALA A 141 27.58 4.34 9.50
CA ALA A 141 28.39 4.87 10.60
C ALA A 141 28.12 4.24 11.99
N GLY A 142 27.78 2.94 12.03
CA GLY A 142 27.45 2.19 13.25
C GLY A 142 25.99 2.32 13.73
N GLY A 143 25.18 3.19 13.11
CA GLY A 143 23.75 3.32 13.37
C GLY A 143 22.89 2.45 12.43
N SER A 144 21.69 2.09 12.89
CA SER A 144 20.69 1.33 12.14
C SER A 144 19.31 1.97 12.23
N ALA A 145 18.58 1.96 11.12
CA ALA A 145 17.20 2.41 11.04
C ALA A 145 16.35 1.37 10.29
N SER A 146 15.11 1.15 10.71
CA SER A 146 14.22 0.13 10.12
C SER A 146 12.98 0.75 9.49
N PHE A 147 12.62 0.29 8.30
CA PHE A 147 11.39 0.64 7.61
C PHE A 147 10.43 -0.53 7.61
N THR A 148 9.26 -0.37 8.22
CA THR A 148 8.20 -1.39 8.24
C THR A 148 7.41 -1.31 6.94
N LEU A 149 7.51 -2.36 6.11
CA LEU A 149 6.86 -2.45 4.81
C LEU A 149 5.94 -3.67 4.75
N ARG A 150 4.88 -3.57 3.94
CA ARG A 150 3.96 -4.68 3.69
C ARG A 150 3.72 -4.90 2.21
N ASN A 151 3.96 -6.12 1.74
CA ASN A 151 3.54 -6.57 0.43
C ASN A 151 2.11 -7.10 0.51
N THR A 152 1.22 -6.52 -0.27
CA THR A 152 -0.19 -6.89 -0.29
C THR A 152 -0.58 -7.55 -1.61
N VAL A 153 -1.77 -8.12 -1.71
CA VAL A 153 -2.25 -8.66 -2.99
C VAL A 153 -2.44 -7.53 -4.01
N ALA A 154 -2.38 -7.89 -5.30
CA ALA A 154 -2.71 -6.99 -6.39
C ALA A 154 -4.15 -6.47 -6.26
N PRO A 155 -4.40 -5.16 -6.39
CA PRO A 155 -5.74 -4.62 -6.43
C PRO A 155 -6.56 -5.23 -7.55
N VAL A 156 -7.82 -5.52 -7.23
CA VAL A 156 -8.84 -5.83 -8.21
C VAL A 156 -9.69 -4.59 -8.46
N GLY A 157 -10.15 -4.43 -9.70
CA GLY A 157 -10.99 -3.28 -10.08
C GLY A 157 -10.20 -2.02 -10.45
N THR A 158 -10.83 -0.87 -10.28
CA THR A 158 -10.29 0.44 -10.65
C THR A 158 -10.40 1.45 -9.51
N GLY A 159 -9.55 2.49 -9.55
CA GLY A 159 -9.34 3.36 -8.39
C GLY A 159 -8.51 2.67 -7.30
N GLY A 160 -7.80 3.43 -6.48
CA GLY A 160 -7.16 2.88 -5.26
C GLY A 160 -5.65 2.78 -5.24
N LEU A 161 -4.98 3.39 -6.22
CA LEU A 161 -3.57 3.73 -6.11
C LEU A 161 -3.42 5.20 -6.47
N ALA A 162 -2.54 5.91 -5.76
CA ALA A 162 -2.17 7.30 -6.03
C ALA A 162 -1.89 7.49 -7.54
N GLY A 163 -2.87 8.01 -8.28
CA GLY A 163 -2.82 8.21 -9.74
C GLY A 163 -4.10 7.87 -10.50
N GLY A 164 -4.98 7.01 -9.99
CA GLY A 164 -6.28 6.73 -10.61
C GLY A 164 -7.36 7.68 -10.08
N GLY A 165 -7.62 8.80 -10.75
CA GLY A 165 -8.55 9.85 -10.28
C GLY A 165 -10.05 9.46 -10.17
N GLY A 166 -10.39 8.17 -10.19
CA GLY A 166 -11.76 7.65 -10.08
C GLY A 166 -12.05 7.00 -8.72
N LEU A 167 -13.34 6.81 -8.43
CA LEU A 167 -13.79 6.10 -7.23
C LEU A 167 -13.33 4.63 -7.25
N LEU A 168 -13.08 4.07 -6.06
CA LEU A 168 -12.79 2.64 -5.91
C LEU A 168 -13.99 1.85 -6.43
N SER A 169 -13.78 0.99 -7.40
CA SER A 169 -14.85 0.18 -7.99
C SER A 169 -14.41 -1.20 -8.45
N VAL A 170 -15.32 -2.17 -8.32
CA VAL A 170 -15.19 -3.53 -8.86
C VAL A 170 -16.46 -3.89 -9.60
N SER A 171 -16.31 -4.61 -10.72
CA SER A 171 -17.43 -5.04 -11.56
C SER A 171 -17.26 -6.49 -11.98
N GLY A 172 -18.37 -7.18 -12.17
CA GLY A 172 -18.37 -8.55 -12.67
C GLY A 172 -19.76 -9.04 -13.06
N PRO A 173 -19.84 -10.21 -13.72
CA PRO A 173 -21.11 -10.76 -14.17
C PRO A 173 -21.94 -11.19 -12.97
N SER A 174 -23.22 -10.83 -12.99
CA SER A 174 -24.21 -11.39 -12.08
C SER A 174 -24.31 -12.91 -12.33
N PRO A 175 -24.18 -13.74 -11.28
CA PRO A 175 -24.24 -15.20 -11.41
C PRO A 175 -25.63 -15.70 -11.83
N SER A 176 -26.67 -14.87 -11.75
CA SER A 176 -28.00 -15.19 -12.29
C SER A 176 -28.10 -14.99 -13.81
N GLY A 177 -27.03 -14.53 -14.46
CA GLY A 177 -27.03 -14.19 -15.89
C GLY A 177 -27.71 -12.86 -16.22
N ALA A 178 -28.07 -12.05 -15.22
CA ALA A 178 -28.83 -10.81 -15.40
C ALA A 178 -28.02 -9.66 -16.05
N GLY A 179 -26.69 -9.77 -16.15
CA GLY A 179 -25.80 -8.72 -16.66
C GLY A 179 -24.69 -8.38 -15.66
N THR A 180 -24.09 -7.20 -15.77
CA THR A 180 -22.98 -6.77 -14.88
C THR A 180 -23.49 -6.11 -13.60
N VAL A 181 -22.91 -6.48 -12.47
CA VAL A 181 -23.05 -5.76 -11.19
C VAL A 181 -21.77 -4.99 -10.93
N THR A 182 -21.90 -3.75 -10.47
CA THR A 182 -20.77 -2.89 -10.09
C THR A 182 -20.92 -2.43 -8.66
N VAL A 183 -19.85 -2.52 -7.88
CA VAL A 183 -19.76 -1.96 -6.53
C VAL A 183 -18.77 -0.80 -6.55
N THR A 184 -19.18 0.34 -6.02
CA THR A 184 -18.37 1.57 -5.99
C THR A 184 -18.40 2.19 -4.59
N VAL A 185 -17.24 2.58 -4.06
CA VAL A 185 -17.17 3.39 -2.83
C VAL A 185 -17.51 4.84 -3.18
N GLN A 186 -18.65 5.35 -2.70
CA GLN A 186 -19.13 6.71 -2.99
C GLN A 186 -18.51 7.74 -2.05
N SER A 187 -18.40 7.40 -0.77
CA SER A 187 -17.83 8.27 0.25
C SER A 187 -17.36 7.47 1.45
N ALA A 188 -16.62 8.13 2.33
CA ALA A 188 -16.23 7.59 3.62
C ALA A 188 -16.34 8.68 4.69
N ALA A 189 -16.64 8.29 5.93
CA ALA A 189 -16.78 9.22 7.05
C ALA A 189 -15.46 9.95 7.35
N GLN A 190 -14.34 9.24 7.20
CA GLN A 190 -12.99 9.79 7.17
C GLN A 190 -12.40 9.55 5.78
N ALA A 191 -11.61 10.50 5.29
CA ALA A 191 -10.96 10.37 3.99
C ALA A 191 -10.18 9.04 3.92
N LEU A 192 -10.43 8.27 2.86
CA LEU A 192 -9.72 7.02 2.66
C LEU A 192 -8.22 7.30 2.48
N PRO A 193 -7.35 6.50 3.11
CA PRO A 193 -5.92 6.50 2.80
C PRO A 193 -5.67 6.39 1.29
N ALA A 194 -4.59 7.01 0.80
CA ALA A 194 -4.21 7.04 -0.63
C ALA A 194 -4.00 5.65 -1.27
N HIS A 195 -3.97 4.61 -0.44
CA HIS A 195 -3.75 3.22 -0.82
C HIS A 195 -4.91 2.32 -0.36
N ALA A 196 -6.14 2.83 -0.26
CA ALA A 196 -7.33 2.01 -0.10
C ALA A 196 -7.68 1.33 -1.42
N TYR A 197 -7.94 0.03 -1.41
CA TYR A 197 -8.20 -0.75 -2.63
C TYR A 197 -8.97 -2.03 -2.33
N PHE A 198 -9.58 -2.62 -3.36
CA PHE A 198 -10.16 -3.96 -3.23
C PHE A 198 -9.08 -5.01 -3.43
N SER A 199 -8.84 -5.85 -2.43
CA SER A 199 -7.92 -6.99 -2.50
C SER A 199 -8.57 -8.22 -3.11
N GLN A 200 -9.89 -8.32 -3.00
CA GLN A 200 -10.69 -9.42 -3.54
C GLN A 200 -12.04 -8.90 -4.02
N ALA A 201 -12.57 -9.52 -5.07
CA ALA A 201 -13.92 -9.31 -5.55
C ALA A 201 -14.44 -10.59 -6.21
N GLY A 202 -15.71 -10.91 -5.99
CA GLY A 202 -16.42 -12.07 -6.51
C GLY A 202 -17.90 -11.77 -6.68
N PHE A 203 -18.51 -12.38 -7.69
CA PHE A 203 -19.92 -12.24 -8.00
C PHE A 203 -20.50 -13.64 -8.12
N ASN A 204 -21.17 -14.08 -7.05
CA ASN A 204 -21.28 -15.50 -6.71
C ASN A 204 -22.74 -15.87 -6.40
N THR A 205 -23.14 -17.09 -6.73
CA THR A 205 -24.33 -17.66 -6.07
C THR A 205 -24.04 -17.88 -4.58
N THR A 206 -25.06 -18.18 -3.77
CA THR A 206 -24.84 -18.59 -2.37
C THR A 206 -23.93 -19.82 -2.29
N ILE A 207 -24.03 -20.73 -3.26
CA ILE A 207 -23.22 -21.95 -3.33
C ILE A 207 -21.76 -21.61 -3.64
N ASP A 208 -21.50 -20.80 -4.67
CA ASP A 208 -20.13 -20.45 -5.08
C ASP A 208 -19.42 -19.60 -4.02
N ALA A 209 -20.18 -18.80 -3.26
CA ALA A 209 -19.66 -18.04 -2.13
C ALA A 209 -19.44 -18.89 -0.87
N GLY A 210 -19.84 -20.17 -0.87
CA GLY A 210 -19.75 -21.04 0.30
C GLY A 210 -20.65 -20.60 1.47
N VAL A 211 -21.73 -19.87 1.20
CA VAL A 211 -22.66 -19.38 2.23
C VAL A 211 -23.98 -20.15 2.23
N PRO A 212 -24.61 -20.38 3.39
CA PRO A 212 -25.91 -21.05 3.45
C PRO A 212 -27.01 -20.27 2.70
N PRO A 213 -27.97 -20.94 2.05
CA PRO A 213 -29.11 -20.26 1.46
C PRO A 213 -29.96 -19.56 2.54
N LEU A 214 -30.54 -18.42 2.18
CA LEU A 214 -31.46 -17.69 3.06
C LEU A 214 -32.89 -18.19 2.87
N ALA A 215 -33.44 -18.84 3.90
CA ALA A 215 -34.77 -19.45 3.83
C ALA A 215 -35.86 -18.43 3.45
N GLY A 216 -36.72 -18.81 2.50
CA GLY A 216 -37.83 -17.99 2.03
C GLY A 216 -37.43 -16.77 1.18
N ARG A 217 -36.16 -16.65 0.79
CA ARG A 217 -35.66 -15.52 -0.01
C ARG A 217 -34.82 -16.00 -1.19
N SER A 218 -34.72 -15.13 -2.20
CA SER A 218 -33.89 -15.35 -3.39
C SER A 218 -33.06 -14.11 -3.68
N PHE A 219 -31.89 -14.30 -4.29
CA PHE A 219 -30.94 -13.26 -4.66
C PHE A 219 -30.96 -13.06 -6.18
N PRO A 220 -31.82 -12.18 -6.73
CA PRO A 220 -32.02 -12.04 -8.19
C PRO A 220 -30.77 -11.63 -8.95
N PHE A 221 -29.81 -10.98 -8.29
CA PHE A 221 -28.52 -10.59 -8.87
C PHE A 221 -27.34 -11.38 -8.30
N GLY A 222 -27.60 -12.42 -7.49
CA GLY A 222 -26.57 -13.11 -6.72
C GLY A 222 -26.03 -12.32 -5.53
N LEU A 223 -24.88 -12.77 -5.04
CA LEU A 223 -24.11 -12.12 -3.98
C LEU A 223 -22.89 -11.44 -4.60
N VAL A 224 -22.51 -10.31 -4.03
CA VAL A 224 -21.18 -9.73 -4.21
C VAL A 224 -20.35 -10.10 -3.00
N SER A 225 -19.14 -10.60 -3.24
CA SER A 225 -18.13 -10.85 -2.23
C SER A 225 -16.93 -9.93 -2.48
N PHE A 226 -16.42 -9.21 -1.49
CA PHE A 226 -15.21 -8.42 -1.64
C PHE A 226 -14.45 -8.29 -0.32
N VAL A 227 -13.18 -7.89 -0.46
CA VAL A 227 -12.36 -7.42 0.65
C VAL A 227 -11.84 -6.04 0.28
N LEU A 228 -12.17 -5.05 1.10
CA LEU A 228 -11.72 -3.68 0.96
C LEU A 228 -10.66 -3.41 2.03
N GLU A 229 -9.44 -3.07 1.60
CA GLU A 229 -8.28 -2.90 2.47
C GLU A 229 -7.97 -1.42 2.70
N ASN A 230 -7.28 -1.14 3.80
CA ASN A 230 -6.77 0.18 4.19
C ASN A 230 -7.88 1.24 4.26
N VAL A 231 -9.07 0.92 4.76
CA VAL A 231 -10.16 1.90 4.90
C VAL A 231 -9.98 2.86 6.08
N GLY A 232 -9.05 2.54 6.98
CA GLY A 232 -8.87 3.21 8.27
C GLY A 232 -9.67 2.53 9.38
N ALA A 233 -9.03 2.27 10.52
CA ALA A 233 -9.62 1.48 11.60
C ALA A 233 -10.90 2.12 12.15
N GLY A 234 -12.01 1.38 12.13
CA GLY A 234 -13.32 1.86 12.57
C GLY A 234 -14.00 2.86 11.61
N ASN A 235 -13.44 3.09 10.42
CA ASN A 235 -14.03 4.01 9.44
C ASN A 235 -15.32 3.42 8.84
N SER A 236 -16.20 4.31 8.40
CA SER A 236 -17.44 3.96 7.71
C SER A 236 -17.34 4.33 6.24
N VAL A 237 -17.72 3.42 5.36
CA VAL A 237 -17.73 3.59 3.89
C VAL A 237 -19.14 3.44 3.34
N ARG A 238 -19.52 4.34 2.44
CA ARG A 238 -20.77 4.24 1.69
C ARG A 238 -20.53 3.52 0.38
N MET A 239 -21.15 2.36 0.21
CA MET A 239 -21.06 1.52 -0.96
C MET A 239 -22.30 1.68 -1.82
N ARG A 240 -22.12 2.02 -3.09
CA ARG A 240 -23.18 1.91 -4.11
C ARG A 240 -23.03 0.60 -4.86
N LEU A 241 -24.13 -0.14 -4.98
CA LEU A 241 -24.24 -1.32 -5.82
C LEU A 241 -25.17 -1.01 -6.99
N ASP A 242 -24.61 -1.00 -8.21
CA ASP A 242 -25.32 -0.86 -9.47
C ASP A 242 -25.65 -2.23 -10.05
N TYR A 243 -26.92 -2.43 -10.38
CA TYR A 243 -27.48 -3.66 -10.92
C TYR A 243 -27.82 -3.51 -12.40
N PRO A 244 -27.81 -4.63 -13.16
CA PRO A 244 -28.05 -4.60 -14.59
C PRO A 244 -29.52 -4.33 -14.97
N SER A 245 -30.44 -4.40 -14.01
CA SER A 245 -31.85 -4.08 -14.19
C SER A 245 -32.41 -3.37 -12.95
N ALA A 246 -33.69 -3.00 -13.01
CA ALA A 246 -34.34 -2.30 -11.91
C ALA A 246 -34.26 -3.09 -10.59
N VAL A 247 -34.05 -2.37 -9.48
CA VAL A 247 -34.12 -2.91 -8.11
C VAL A 247 -35.55 -3.41 -7.89
N PRO A 248 -35.75 -4.70 -7.59
CA PRO A 248 -37.10 -5.24 -7.39
C PRO A 248 -37.84 -4.57 -6.23
N ALA A 249 -39.14 -4.39 -6.37
CA ALA A 249 -39.98 -3.83 -5.31
C ALA A 249 -39.90 -4.69 -4.03
N GLY A 250 -39.69 -4.04 -2.88
CA GLY A 250 -39.55 -4.74 -1.59
C GLY A 250 -38.23 -5.48 -1.39
N ALA A 251 -37.25 -5.29 -2.28
CA ALA A 251 -35.91 -5.83 -2.08
C ALA A 251 -35.25 -5.23 -0.83
N THR A 252 -34.51 -6.07 -0.12
CA THR A 252 -33.75 -5.69 1.09
C THR A 252 -32.32 -6.20 0.94
N TYR A 253 -31.33 -5.49 1.47
CA TYR A 253 -29.94 -5.96 1.43
C TYR A 253 -29.67 -6.92 2.58
N TRP A 254 -29.11 -8.08 2.26
CA TRP A 254 -28.74 -9.12 3.22
C TRP A 254 -27.27 -9.42 3.13
N LYS A 255 -26.64 -9.57 4.28
CA LYS A 255 -25.24 -9.97 4.42
C LYS A 255 -25.14 -11.27 5.18
N TYR A 256 -24.21 -12.11 4.78
CA TYR A 256 -23.80 -13.27 5.56
C TYR A 256 -22.47 -12.95 6.26
N GLY A 257 -22.50 -12.86 7.58
CA GLY A 257 -21.31 -12.47 8.34
C GLY A 257 -21.57 -12.50 9.83
N ARG A 258 -20.64 -11.91 10.58
CA ARG A 258 -20.85 -11.63 12.00
C ARG A 258 -21.61 -10.31 12.11
N SER A 259 -22.56 -10.23 13.02
CA SER A 259 -23.12 -8.96 13.46
C SER A 259 -22.46 -8.57 14.78
N THR A 260 -22.44 -7.28 15.09
CA THR A 260 -21.89 -6.75 16.35
C THR A 260 -22.95 -6.82 17.46
N PRO A 261 -22.62 -7.30 18.68
CA PRO A 261 -21.32 -7.80 19.13
C PRO A 261 -20.94 -9.14 18.48
N ALA A 262 -19.66 -9.28 18.11
CA ALA A 262 -19.07 -10.37 17.32
C ALA A 262 -19.72 -11.74 17.57
N GLY A 263 -20.70 -12.09 16.73
CA GLY A 263 -21.47 -13.33 16.82
C GLY A 263 -20.96 -14.45 15.91
N VAL A 264 -21.62 -15.60 15.96
CA VAL A 264 -21.50 -16.69 14.98
C VAL A 264 -21.95 -16.17 13.61
N LEU A 265 -21.42 -16.73 12.50
CA LEU A 265 -21.86 -16.38 11.16
C LEU A 265 -23.37 -16.63 10.97
N HIS A 266 -24.09 -15.60 10.53
CA HIS A 266 -25.52 -15.69 10.22
C HIS A 266 -25.92 -14.65 9.17
N TRP A 267 -27.15 -14.78 8.67
CA TRP A 267 -27.76 -13.78 7.80
C TRP A 267 -28.35 -12.63 8.62
N TYR A 268 -28.01 -11.40 8.25
CA TYR A 268 -28.64 -10.20 8.81
C TYR A 268 -28.84 -9.13 7.73
N GLN A 269 -29.72 -8.18 8.01
CA GLN A 269 -30.02 -7.09 7.08
C GLN A 269 -29.07 -5.91 7.32
N ILE A 270 -28.66 -5.28 6.22
CA ILE A 270 -28.03 -3.96 6.25
C ILE A 270 -29.07 -2.96 5.74
N PRO A 271 -29.32 -1.86 6.45
CA PRO A 271 -30.20 -0.81 5.97
C PRO A 271 -29.72 -0.25 4.63
N ILE A 272 -30.63 -0.19 3.65
CA ILE A 272 -30.42 0.56 2.41
C ILE A 272 -30.61 2.04 2.74
N VAL A 273 -29.55 2.84 2.58
CA VAL A 273 -29.53 4.27 2.95
C VAL A 273 -30.02 5.17 1.81
N ALA A 274 -29.86 4.72 0.57
CA ALA A 274 -30.45 5.36 -0.62
C ALA A 274 -30.71 4.32 -1.71
N THR A 275 -31.67 4.59 -2.58
CA THR A 275 -31.99 3.71 -3.72
C THR A 275 -32.33 4.55 -4.94
N GLY A 276 -31.79 4.13 -6.09
CA GLY A 276 -32.24 4.57 -7.41
C GLY A 276 -33.08 3.49 -8.09
N SER A 277 -33.31 3.66 -9.39
CA SER A 277 -34.03 2.67 -10.20
C SER A 277 -33.28 1.35 -10.32
N SER A 278 -31.95 1.39 -10.48
CA SER A 278 -31.09 0.23 -10.70
C SER A 278 -29.89 0.17 -9.76
N TRP A 279 -29.92 0.93 -8.65
CA TRP A 279 -28.82 0.93 -7.68
C TRP A 279 -29.33 1.10 -6.26
N VAL A 280 -28.54 0.62 -5.30
CA VAL A 280 -28.76 0.86 -3.87
C VAL A 280 -27.47 1.31 -3.22
N GLU A 281 -27.56 2.09 -2.15
CA GLU A 281 -26.45 2.45 -1.29
C GLU A 281 -26.63 1.85 0.10
N ILE A 282 -25.52 1.38 0.67
CA ILE A 282 -25.42 0.85 2.02
C ILE A 282 -24.18 1.42 2.71
N ASP A 283 -24.23 1.55 4.04
CA ASP A 283 -23.08 1.95 4.85
C ASP A 283 -22.49 0.72 5.55
N LEU A 284 -21.18 0.52 5.38
CA LEU A 284 -20.38 -0.53 6.03
C LEU A 284 -19.36 0.10 6.96
N ILE A 285 -19.07 -0.56 8.08
CA ILE A 285 -18.18 -0.05 9.12
C ILE A 285 -17.13 -1.11 9.43
N ASP A 286 -15.85 -0.73 9.35
CA ASP A 286 -14.72 -1.55 9.77
C ASP A 286 -14.84 -1.92 11.25
N GLY A 287 -14.85 -3.23 11.55
CA GLY A 287 -15.11 -3.77 12.88
C GLY A 287 -16.52 -3.58 13.41
N GLY A 288 -17.49 -3.33 12.52
CA GLY A 288 -18.87 -3.01 12.86
C GLY A 288 -19.89 -3.63 11.91
N GLN A 289 -21.00 -2.91 11.69
CA GLN A 289 -22.04 -3.34 10.76
C GLN A 289 -21.46 -3.53 9.37
N GLY A 290 -21.74 -4.69 8.76
CA GLY A 290 -21.36 -4.89 7.37
C GLY A 290 -19.91 -5.34 7.18
N ASP A 291 -19.20 -5.65 8.26
CA ASP A 291 -17.87 -6.25 8.22
C ASP A 291 -17.88 -7.63 8.89
N SER A 292 -17.41 -8.64 8.17
CA SER A 292 -17.61 -10.04 8.52
C SER A 292 -16.64 -10.58 9.56
N ASP A 293 -15.44 -10.02 9.71
CA ASP A 293 -14.51 -10.43 10.77
C ASP A 293 -14.79 -9.70 12.10
N GLY A 294 -15.35 -8.50 12.02
CA GLY A 294 -15.77 -7.68 13.15
C GLY A 294 -14.60 -7.05 13.90
N LEU A 295 -13.42 -6.96 13.26
CA LEU A 295 -12.22 -6.35 13.82
C LEU A 295 -12.03 -4.94 13.27
N LYS A 296 -11.54 -4.02 14.11
CA LYS A 296 -11.19 -2.66 13.67
C LYS A 296 -9.75 -2.62 13.17
N ASP A 297 -9.48 -3.28 12.06
CA ASP A 297 -8.13 -3.43 11.49
C ASP A 297 -7.95 -2.70 10.14
N GLY A 298 -8.96 -1.95 9.71
CA GLY A 298 -8.96 -1.23 8.44
C GLY A 298 -9.26 -2.11 7.24
N ARG A 299 -9.86 -3.29 7.45
CA ARG A 299 -10.28 -4.24 6.44
C ARG A 299 -11.79 -4.52 6.58
N ILE A 300 -12.54 -4.28 5.51
CA ILE A 300 -13.96 -4.64 5.44
C ILE A 300 -14.10 -5.88 4.57
N THR A 301 -14.58 -6.98 5.17
CA THR A 301 -14.88 -8.22 4.45
C THR A 301 -16.39 -8.37 4.27
N ASP A 302 -16.87 -8.48 3.02
CA ASP A 302 -18.31 -8.59 2.73
C ASP A 302 -18.63 -9.68 1.73
N PRO A 303 -19.51 -10.63 2.09
CA PRO A 303 -20.43 -11.23 1.14
C PRO A 303 -21.89 -10.85 1.45
N GLY A 304 -22.56 -10.23 0.48
CA GLY A 304 -23.95 -9.80 0.61
C GLY A 304 -24.64 -9.55 -0.72
N GLY A 305 -25.94 -9.31 -0.70
CA GLY A 305 -26.69 -9.03 -1.91
C GLY A 305 -28.14 -8.62 -1.64
N LEU A 306 -28.78 -8.08 -2.68
CA LEU A 306 -30.21 -7.82 -2.64
C LEU A 306 -30.99 -9.14 -2.61
N ALA A 307 -31.92 -9.24 -1.67
CA ALA A 307 -32.83 -10.36 -1.57
C ALA A 307 -34.29 -9.90 -1.63
N ILE A 308 -35.10 -10.69 -2.34
CA ILE A 308 -36.56 -10.60 -2.37
C ILE A 308 -37.16 -11.84 -1.72
N LEU A 309 -38.45 -11.78 -1.37
CA LEU A 309 -39.19 -12.99 -1.01
C LEU A 309 -39.14 -13.98 -2.17
N ALA A 310 -38.78 -15.22 -1.88
CA ALA A 310 -38.80 -16.28 -2.87
C ALA A 310 -40.25 -16.50 -3.31
N ALA A 311 -40.45 -16.77 -4.60
CA ALA A 311 -41.74 -17.27 -5.06
C ALA A 311 -42.09 -18.54 -4.25
N PRO A 312 -43.35 -18.74 -3.85
CA PRO A 312 -43.76 -19.95 -3.17
C PRO A 312 -43.30 -21.15 -4.00
N VAL A 313 -42.54 -22.05 -3.38
CA VAL A 313 -42.19 -23.31 -4.02
C VAL A 313 -43.52 -24.03 -4.22
N ALA A 314 -43.95 -24.19 -5.46
CA ALA A 314 -45.17 -24.93 -5.75
C ALA A 314 -45.03 -26.32 -5.10
N PRO A 315 -46.05 -26.81 -4.36
CA PRO A 315 -45.95 -28.12 -3.75
C PRO A 315 -45.59 -29.15 -4.82
N ALA A 316 -44.69 -30.08 -4.49
CA ALA A 316 -44.29 -31.16 -5.38
C ALA A 316 -45.54 -31.92 -5.84
N GLY A 317 -46.01 -31.67 -7.07
CA GLY A 317 -47.29 -32.16 -7.58
C GLY A 317 -48.26 -31.09 -8.10
N ALA A 318 -47.91 -29.80 -8.08
CA ALA A 318 -48.68 -28.78 -8.78
C ALA A 318 -48.60 -29.01 -10.29
N ALA A 319 -49.60 -29.71 -10.85
CA ALA A 319 -49.77 -29.81 -12.29
C ALA A 319 -50.01 -28.39 -12.85
N PRO A 320 -49.36 -28.02 -13.97
CA PRO A 320 -49.68 -26.76 -14.64
C PRO A 320 -51.17 -26.72 -14.90
N ILE A 321 -51.82 -25.59 -14.59
CA ILE A 321 -53.22 -25.37 -14.98
C ILE A 321 -53.25 -25.57 -16.50
N PRO A 322 -54.01 -26.53 -17.04
CA PRO A 322 -54.02 -26.77 -18.47
C PRO A 322 -54.47 -25.49 -19.16
N LEU A 323 -53.53 -24.85 -19.85
CA LEU A 323 -53.85 -23.78 -20.79
C LEU A 323 -54.66 -24.43 -21.91
N LEU A 324 -55.79 -23.83 -22.27
CA LEU A 324 -56.51 -24.25 -23.46
C LEU A 324 -55.53 -24.23 -24.63
N SER A 325 -55.41 -25.36 -25.34
CA SER A 325 -54.47 -25.46 -26.46
C SER A 325 -54.75 -24.33 -27.46
N PRO A 326 -53.76 -23.86 -28.23
CA PRO A 326 -53.97 -22.86 -29.27
C PRO A 326 -55.12 -23.24 -30.23
N TRP A 327 -55.33 -24.54 -30.45
CA TRP A 327 -56.46 -25.08 -31.21
C TRP A 327 -57.80 -24.91 -30.49
N SER A 328 -57.86 -25.15 -29.18
CA SER A 328 -59.07 -24.97 -28.37
C SER A 328 -59.47 -23.49 -28.28
N LEU A 329 -58.50 -22.59 -28.18
CA LEU A 329 -58.73 -21.15 -28.26
C LEU A 329 -59.22 -20.73 -29.66
N GLY A 330 -58.62 -21.25 -30.72
CA GLY A 330 -59.08 -21.02 -32.09
C GLY A 330 -60.53 -21.49 -32.33
N LEU A 331 -60.88 -22.67 -31.80
CA LEU A 331 -62.24 -23.21 -31.87
C LEU A 331 -63.25 -22.36 -31.08
N LEU A 332 -62.87 -21.88 -29.89
CA LEU A 332 -63.70 -21.00 -29.08
C LEU A 332 -63.99 -19.67 -29.81
N VAL A 333 -62.97 -19.07 -30.43
CA VAL A 333 -63.11 -17.84 -31.24
C VAL A 333 -64.04 -18.08 -32.42
N LEU A 334 -63.92 -19.21 -33.12
CA LEU A 334 -64.81 -19.58 -34.23
C LEU A 334 -66.26 -19.79 -33.77
N CYS A 335 -66.48 -20.46 -32.63
CA CYS A 335 -67.81 -20.65 -32.05
C CYS A 335 -68.45 -19.30 -31.66
N MET A 336 -67.68 -18.40 -31.05
CA MET A 336 -68.14 -17.06 -30.69
C MET A 336 -68.49 -16.23 -31.94
N ALA A 337 -67.66 -16.29 -32.97
CA ALA A 337 -67.91 -15.62 -34.25
C ALA A 337 -69.17 -16.17 -34.96
N TRP A 338 -69.39 -17.48 -34.92
CA TRP A 338 -70.56 -18.12 -35.52
C TRP A 338 -71.86 -17.81 -34.77
N LEU A 339 -71.83 -17.83 -33.43
CA LEU A 339 -72.97 -17.43 -32.60
C LEU A 339 -73.29 -15.94 -32.77
N GLY A 340 -72.28 -15.08 -32.84
CA GLY A 340 -72.42 -13.65 -33.13
C GLY A 340 -72.99 -13.39 -34.54
N GLY A 341 -72.51 -14.12 -35.55
CA GLY A 341 -72.99 -14.04 -36.93
C GLY A 341 -74.44 -14.50 -37.08
N ARG A 342 -74.86 -15.55 -36.35
CA ARG A 342 -76.27 -16.00 -36.33
C ARG A 342 -77.21 -15.00 -35.66
N ARG A 343 -76.75 -14.28 -34.64
CA ARG A 343 -77.52 -13.20 -34.01
C ARG A 343 -77.75 -12.01 -34.95
N ARG A 344 -76.73 -11.63 -35.72
CA ARG A 344 -76.82 -10.53 -36.71
C ARG A 344 -77.71 -10.84 -37.93
N ARG A 345 -77.97 -12.11 -38.24
CA ARG A 345 -78.86 -12.51 -39.35
C ARG A 345 -80.33 -12.67 -38.94
N ARG A 346 -80.65 -12.46 -37.66
CA ARG A 346 -82.00 -12.63 -37.09
C ARG A 346 -82.58 -11.35 -36.48
N GLY A 347 -81.91 -10.21 -36.64
CA GLY A 347 -82.44 -8.87 -36.37
C GLY A 347 -82.35 -8.04 -37.63
#